data_AF-A0A9D5U797-F1
#
_entry.id   AF-A0A9D5U797-F1
#
_cell.length_a   1.000
_cell.length_b   1.000
_cell.length_c   1.000
_cell.angle_alpha   90.00
_cell.angle_beta   90.00
_cell.angle_gamma   90.00
#
_symmetry.space_group_name_H-M   'P 1'
#
loop_
_entity.id
_entity.type
_entity.pdbx_description
1 polymer ?
#
loop_
_entity_poly.entity_id
_entity_poly.type
_entity_poly.pdbx_seq_one_letter_code
_entity_poly.pdbx_strand_id
1 'polypeptide(L)'
;MSSARVRPKAVAYLVLAVLGVVGVSLLWDRTPAPEPVPSSTEAPLPVVPVEEGETVSDDVAVLGPDGATYGAPSVRWDSSAAVRVSLAVTVPESEGVVEVRPPEVALVRAGREISPLPPVEPGSEDRGTRLRGGGAAGFTWYFDADDDGTQIEPGDLVTVRVRTPDGLVYDVEGIEVGRPSGRGLSR
;
A
#
# COMPACT_ATOMS: atom_id res chain seq x y z
N MET A 1 70.64 0.96 -40.69
CA MET A 1 69.22 1.26 -40.42
C MET A 1 68.40 0.10 -40.95
N SER A 2 67.94 -0.81 -40.09
CA SER A 2 67.37 -2.11 -40.51
C SER A 2 65.85 -2.03 -40.61
N SER A 3 65.31 -2.00 -41.83
CA SER A 3 63.88 -2.07 -42.09
C SER A 3 63.37 -3.49 -41.90
N ALA A 4 62.62 -3.73 -40.83
CA ALA A 4 61.95 -5.00 -40.59
C ALA A 4 60.84 -5.21 -41.64
N ARG A 5 61.05 -6.14 -42.57
CA ARG A 5 60.01 -6.60 -43.51
C ARG A 5 58.97 -7.39 -42.72
N VAL A 6 57.85 -6.74 -42.41
CA VAL A 6 56.69 -7.37 -41.77
C VAL A 6 56.17 -8.45 -42.72
N ARG A 7 56.26 -9.72 -42.30
CA ARG A 7 55.77 -10.86 -43.08
C ARG A 7 54.23 -10.83 -43.04
N PRO A 8 53.53 -10.78 -44.19
CA PRO A 8 52.07 -10.55 -44.26
C PRO A 8 51.24 -11.61 -43.51
N LYS A 9 51.80 -12.79 -43.26
CA LYS A 9 51.15 -13.85 -42.47
C LYS A 9 50.99 -13.47 -40.99
N ALA A 10 51.95 -12.74 -40.41
CA ALA A 10 51.89 -12.34 -39.00
C ALA A 10 50.79 -11.31 -38.75
N VAL A 11 50.52 -10.44 -39.72
CA VAL A 11 49.44 -9.44 -39.64
C VAL A 11 48.07 -10.12 -39.70
N ALA A 12 47.91 -11.15 -40.54
CA ALA A 12 46.65 -11.90 -40.65
C ALA A 12 46.29 -12.64 -39.35
N TYR A 13 47.26 -13.28 -38.69
CA TYR A 13 47.02 -13.92 -37.40
C TYR A 13 46.71 -12.91 -36.29
N LEU A 14 47.30 -11.72 -36.34
CA LEU A 14 47.04 -10.66 -35.38
C LEU A 14 45.61 -10.11 -35.53
N VAL A 15 45.12 -9.95 -36.76
CA VAL A 15 43.73 -9.53 -37.03
C VAL A 15 42.72 -10.60 -36.59
N LEU A 16 42.98 -11.88 -36.85
CA LEU A 16 42.12 -12.97 -36.41
C LEU A 16 42.06 -13.12 -34.89
N ALA A 17 43.20 -12.92 -34.20
CA ALA A 17 43.24 -12.94 -32.75
C ALA A 17 42.43 -11.78 -32.14
N VAL A 18 42.53 -10.57 -32.70
CA VAL A 18 41.75 -9.42 -32.25
C VAL A 18 40.26 -9.61 -32.51
N LEU A 19 39.86 -10.14 -33.68
CA LEU A 19 38.46 -10.46 -33.97
C LEU A 19 37.90 -11.56 -33.04
N GLY A 20 38.71 -12.56 -32.70
CA GLY A 20 38.32 -13.59 -31.73
C GLY A 20 38.09 -13.01 -30.33
N VAL A 21 38.97 -12.14 -29.86
CA VAL A 21 38.83 -11.49 -28.54
C VAL A 21 37.61 -10.56 -28.50
N VAL A 22 37.40 -9.73 -29.53
CA VAL A 22 36.24 -8.82 -29.59
C VAL A 22 34.92 -9.60 -29.72
N GLY A 23 34.89 -10.70 -30.47
CA GLY A 23 33.72 -11.56 -30.59
C GLY A 23 33.36 -12.25 -29.27
N VAL A 24 34.35 -12.71 -28.51
CA VAL A 24 34.14 -13.32 -27.18
C VAL A 24 33.70 -12.29 -26.15
N SER A 25 34.24 -11.06 -26.18
CA SER A 25 33.82 -9.98 -25.27
C SER A 25 32.36 -9.55 -25.50
N LEU A 26 31.89 -9.49 -26.75
CA LEU A 26 30.50 -9.11 -27.04
C LEU A 26 29.48 -10.21 -26.69
N LEU A 27 29.91 -11.48 -26.63
CA LEU A 27 29.06 -12.59 -26.20
C LEU A 27 28.92 -12.67 -24.67
N TRP A 28 29.91 -12.19 -23.92
CA TRP A 28 29.89 -12.22 -22.45
C TRP A 28 29.04 -11.11 -21.83
N ASP A 29 28.77 -10.04 -22.57
CA ASP A 29 27.95 -8.91 -22.09
C ASP A 29 26.44 -9.20 -22.07
N ARG A 30 26.03 -10.42 -22.43
CA ARG A 30 24.67 -10.91 -22.17
C ARG A 30 24.62 -11.58 -20.81
N THR A 31 24.87 -10.80 -19.76
CA THR A 31 24.25 -11.13 -18.48
C THR A 31 22.75 -10.97 -18.71
N PRO A 32 21.92 -12.03 -18.65
CA PRO A 32 20.48 -11.84 -18.73
C PRO A 32 20.14 -10.84 -17.62
N ALA A 33 19.44 -9.75 -17.99
CA ALA A 33 18.93 -8.83 -17.00
C ALA A 33 18.25 -9.68 -15.92
N PRO A 34 18.56 -9.48 -14.62
CA PRO A 34 17.91 -10.24 -13.58
C PRO A 34 16.41 -10.15 -13.84
N GLU A 35 15.77 -11.31 -14.02
CA GLU A 35 14.32 -11.36 -14.17
C GLU A 35 13.74 -10.48 -13.06
N PRO A 36 12.79 -9.58 -13.36
CA PRO A 36 12.22 -8.73 -12.35
C PRO A 36 11.63 -9.66 -11.29
N VAL A 37 12.32 -9.77 -10.16
CA VAL A 37 11.76 -10.42 -8.97
C VAL A 37 10.45 -9.68 -8.76
N PRO A 38 9.28 -10.34 -8.85
CA PRO A 38 8.03 -9.67 -8.60
C PRO A 38 8.18 -9.02 -7.23
N SER A 39 8.18 -7.68 -7.22
CA SER A 39 8.21 -6.88 -6.00
C SER A 39 7.27 -7.54 -5.02
N SER A 40 7.78 -7.91 -3.85
CA SER A 40 7.09 -8.62 -2.76
C SER A 40 5.58 -8.51 -2.92
N THR A 41 4.97 -9.56 -3.47
CA THR A 41 3.51 -9.67 -3.45
C THR A 41 3.19 -9.96 -2.00
N GLU A 42 2.92 -8.90 -1.24
CA GLU A 42 2.35 -9.00 0.10
C GLU A 42 1.20 -10.02 0.00
N ALA A 43 1.30 -11.10 0.78
CA ALA A 43 0.29 -12.15 0.74
C ALA A 43 -1.07 -11.50 1.03
N PRO A 44 -2.13 -11.84 0.28
CA PRO A 44 -3.44 -11.27 0.55
C PRO A 44 -3.83 -11.57 2.00
N LEU A 45 -4.33 -10.54 2.70
CA LEU A 45 -4.78 -10.69 4.08
C LEU A 45 -5.87 -11.78 4.13
N PRO A 46 -5.90 -12.62 5.18
CA PRO A 46 -7.00 -13.56 5.39
C PRO A 46 -8.32 -12.79 5.48
N VAL A 47 -9.33 -13.26 4.76
CA VAL A 47 -10.68 -12.67 4.76
C VAL A 47 -11.58 -13.50 5.66
N VAL A 48 -12.20 -12.86 6.66
CA VAL A 48 -13.07 -13.52 7.63
C VAL A 48 -14.48 -12.92 7.59
N PRO A 49 -15.55 -13.74 7.68
CA PRO A 49 -16.87 -13.24 8.00
C PRO A 49 -16.90 -12.76 9.45
N VAL A 50 -17.57 -11.66 9.74
CA VAL A 50 -17.67 -11.05 11.08
C VAL A 50 -19.12 -10.88 11.49
N GLU A 51 -19.43 -11.05 12.78
CA GLU A 51 -20.74 -10.74 13.35
C GLU A 51 -20.79 -9.30 13.90
N GLU A 52 -22.00 -8.77 14.11
CA GLU A 52 -22.18 -7.42 14.66
C GLU A 52 -21.58 -7.32 16.08
N GLY A 53 -20.74 -6.29 16.28
CA GLY A 53 -20.08 -6.00 17.55
C GLY A 53 -18.84 -6.85 17.83
N GLU A 54 -18.39 -7.66 16.88
CA GLU A 54 -17.17 -8.46 17.02
C GLU A 54 -15.91 -7.60 16.91
N THR A 55 -14.85 -8.05 17.59
CA THR A 55 -13.52 -7.45 17.55
C THR A 55 -12.58 -8.33 16.75
N VAL A 56 -11.89 -7.74 15.78
CA VAL A 56 -10.93 -8.42 14.89
C VAL A 56 -9.54 -7.78 14.99
N SER A 57 -8.53 -8.53 14.56
CA SER A 57 -7.12 -8.09 14.55
C SER A 57 -6.82 -7.24 13.31
N ASP A 58 -5.73 -6.47 13.34
CA ASP A 58 -5.30 -5.59 12.25
C ASP A 58 -4.66 -6.34 11.06
N ASP A 59 -4.51 -7.65 11.16
CA ASP A 59 -3.96 -8.55 10.13
C ASP A 59 -5.04 -9.31 9.34
N VAL A 60 -6.32 -8.97 9.50
CA VAL A 60 -7.43 -9.58 8.76
C VAL A 60 -8.22 -8.57 7.95
N ALA A 61 -8.82 -9.04 6.86
CA ALA A 61 -9.85 -8.32 6.14
C ALA A 61 -11.23 -8.89 6.49
N VAL A 62 -12.24 -8.03 6.50
CA VAL A 62 -13.61 -8.37 6.89
C VAL A 62 -14.49 -8.53 5.65
N LEU A 63 -15.25 -9.63 5.58
CA LEU A 63 -16.25 -9.86 4.55
C LEU A 63 -17.61 -9.33 5.02
N GLY A 64 -18.09 -8.27 4.37
CA GLY A 64 -19.44 -7.74 4.55
C GLY A 64 -20.51 -8.67 3.98
N PRO A 65 -21.78 -8.54 4.43
CA PRO A 65 -22.88 -9.38 3.97
C PRO A 65 -23.29 -9.11 2.51
N ASP A 66 -22.91 -7.96 1.96
CA ASP A 66 -23.04 -7.61 0.54
C ASP A 66 -21.94 -8.24 -0.34
N GLY A 67 -21.01 -8.97 0.26
CA GLY A 67 -19.85 -9.58 -0.39
C GLY A 67 -18.68 -8.62 -0.59
N ALA A 68 -18.78 -7.36 -0.15
CA ALA A 68 -17.65 -6.44 -0.15
C ALA A 68 -16.61 -6.87 0.90
N THR A 69 -15.34 -6.73 0.57
CA THR A 69 -14.23 -6.99 1.48
C THR A 69 -13.66 -5.67 1.98
N TYR A 70 -13.70 -5.45 3.28
CA TYR A 70 -13.11 -4.32 3.97
C TYR A 70 -11.71 -4.74 4.42
N GLY A 71 -10.67 -4.10 3.89
CA GLY A 71 -9.28 -4.40 4.25
C GLY A 71 -8.94 -4.01 5.69
N ALA A 72 -7.72 -4.32 6.12
CA ALA A 72 -7.22 -3.80 7.39
C ALA A 72 -7.14 -2.26 7.36
N PRO A 73 -7.64 -1.54 8.37
CA PRO A 73 -7.44 -0.11 8.48
C PRO A 73 -5.96 0.18 8.74
N SER A 74 -5.46 1.29 8.21
CA SER A 74 -4.13 1.80 8.52
C SER A 74 -4.22 3.16 9.20
N VAL A 75 -3.50 3.33 10.30
CA VAL A 75 -3.49 4.57 11.08
C VAL A 75 -2.11 5.21 10.96
N ARG A 76 -2.05 6.46 10.51
CA ARG A 76 -0.81 7.19 10.30
C ARG A 76 -0.87 8.56 10.92
N TRP A 77 0.24 8.96 11.52
CA TRP A 77 0.46 10.34 11.93
C TRP A 77 0.67 11.23 10.70
N ASP A 78 -0.19 12.22 10.50
CA ASP A 78 -0.16 13.09 9.32
C ASP A 78 0.48 14.45 9.63
N SER A 79 0.05 15.08 10.73
CA SER A 79 0.59 16.37 11.20
C SER A 79 0.69 16.41 12.72
N SER A 80 1.24 17.49 13.29
CA SER A 80 1.33 17.66 14.75
C SER A 80 0.00 17.68 15.49
N ALA A 81 -1.14 17.78 14.78
CA ALA A 81 -2.47 17.86 15.36
C ALA A 81 -3.46 16.87 14.73
N ALA A 82 -3.03 16.01 13.81
CA ALA A 82 -3.96 15.14 13.10
C ALA A 82 -3.41 13.73 12.84
N VAL A 83 -4.29 12.76 13.08
CA VAL A 83 -4.11 11.35 12.75
C VAL A 83 -5.00 11.02 11.55
N ARG A 84 -4.44 10.30 10.58
CA ARG A 84 -5.14 9.85 9.38
C ARG A 84 -5.43 8.35 9.48
N VAL A 85 -6.68 7.96 9.29
CA VAL A 85 -7.10 6.57 9.13
C VAL A 85 -7.45 6.34 7.67
N SER A 86 -6.92 5.27 7.07
CA SER A 86 -7.23 4.88 5.70
C SER A 86 -7.75 3.45 5.66
N LEU A 87 -8.81 3.20 4.88
CA LEU A 87 -9.44 1.90 4.71
C LEU A 87 -9.68 1.63 3.24
N ALA A 88 -9.33 0.43 2.78
CA ALA A 88 -9.65 -0.04 1.44
C ALA A 88 -10.89 -0.93 1.46
N VAL A 89 -11.77 -0.76 0.47
CA VAL A 89 -12.96 -1.58 0.26
C VAL A 89 -12.90 -2.17 -1.14
N THR A 90 -12.96 -3.49 -1.25
CA THR A 90 -12.95 -4.23 -2.51
C THR A 90 -14.31 -4.83 -2.75
N VAL A 91 -14.90 -4.60 -3.93
CA VAL A 91 -16.19 -5.21 -4.30
C VAL A 91 -15.98 -6.50 -5.08
N PRO A 92 -16.91 -7.47 -4.98
CA PRO A 92 -16.83 -8.70 -5.74
C PRO A 92 -16.87 -8.42 -7.25
N GLU A 93 -16.40 -9.38 -8.04
CA GLU A 93 -16.54 -9.33 -9.49
C GLU A 93 -18.02 -9.29 -9.88
N SER A 94 -18.36 -8.37 -10.77
CA SER A 94 -19.73 -8.20 -11.27
C SER A 94 -19.72 -7.63 -12.68
N GLU A 95 -20.72 -8.03 -13.48
CA GLU A 95 -20.95 -7.49 -14.83
C GLU A 95 -21.60 -6.10 -14.73
N GLY A 96 -20.93 -5.12 -14.13
CA GLY A 96 -21.54 -3.81 -13.91
C GLY A 96 -20.62 -2.77 -13.27
N VAL A 97 -21.16 -1.55 -13.16
CA VAL A 97 -20.59 -0.50 -12.32
C VAL A 97 -21.30 -0.54 -10.98
N VAL A 98 -20.54 -0.75 -9.90
CA VAL A 98 -21.01 -0.76 -8.51
C VAL A 98 -20.66 0.59 -7.88
N GLU A 99 -21.61 1.17 -7.16
CA GLU A 99 -21.36 2.35 -6.34
C GLU A 99 -21.01 1.92 -4.91
N VAL A 100 -19.79 2.23 -4.48
CA VAL A 100 -19.27 1.91 -3.15
C VAL A 100 -19.39 3.13 -2.27
N ARG A 101 -20.21 3.04 -1.22
CA ARG A 101 -20.33 4.12 -0.23
C ARG A 101 -19.20 4.02 0.80
N PRO A 102 -18.67 5.16 1.28
CA PRO A 102 -17.72 5.15 2.39
C PRO A 102 -18.39 4.56 3.64
N PRO A 103 -17.70 3.71 4.41
CA PRO A 103 -18.15 3.36 5.75
C PRO A 103 -17.99 4.56 6.70
N GLU A 104 -18.70 4.55 7.83
CA GLU A 104 -18.42 5.45 8.94
C GLU A 104 -17.29 4.86 9.78
N VAL A 105 -16.36 5.71 10.22
CA VAL A 105 -15.20 5.28 11.00
C VAL A 105 -15.04 6.17 12.23
N ALA A 106 -14.76 5.55 13.37
CA ALA A 106 -14.36 6.22 14.59
C ALA A 106 -13.06 5.62 15.14
N LEU A 107 -12.27 6.44 15.83
CA LEU A 107 -11.12 5.96 16.59
C LEU A 107 -11.52 5.74 18.04
N VAL A 108 -11.13 4.61 18.61
CA VAL A 108 -11.33 4.30 20.02
C VAL A 108 -9.97 4.20 20.70
N ARG A 109 -9.81 4.97 21.77
CA ARG A 109 -8.59 5.00 22.58
C ARG A 109 -8.93 5.13 24.05
N ALA A 110 -8.29 4.31 24.90
CA ALA A 110 -8.54 4.30 26.34
C ALA A 110 -10.03 4.18 26.70
N GLY A 111 -10.81 3.45 25.88
CA GLY A 111 -12.26 3.28 26.04
C GLY A 111 -13.12 4.47 25.61
N ARG A 112 -12.52 5.51 25.03
CA ARG A 112 -13.21 6.70 24.51
C ARG A 112 -13.26 6.66 22.99
N GLU A 113 -14.43 6.92 22.43
CA GLU A 113 -14.64 7.09 21.00
C GLU A 113 -14.37 8.55 20.58
N ILE A 114 -13.58 8.72 19.53
CA ILE A 114 -13.15 9.98 18.94
C ILE A 114 -13.75 10.03 17.53
N SER A 115 -14.51 11.08 17.26
CA SER A 115 -15.15 11.29 15.97
C SER A 115 -14.17 11.86 14.94
N PRO A 116 -14.34 11.55 13.65
CA PRO A 116 -13.53 12.16 12.60
C PRO A 116 -13.81 13.67 12.53
N LEU A 117 -12.76 14.42 12.19
CA LEU A 117 -12.85 15.82 11.83
C LEU A 117 -13.76 15.98 10.61
N PRO A 118 -14.56 17.06 10.55
CA PRO A 118 -15.35 17.37 9.37
C PRO A 118 -14.44 17.57 8.14
N PRO A 119 -14.97 17.38 6.93
CA PRO A 119 -14.18 17.47 5.72
C PRO A 119 -13.73 18.90 5.49
N VAL A 120 -12.53 19.05 4.95
CA VAL A 120 -11.99 20.37 4.58
C VAL A 120 -12.82 21.02 3.46
N GLU A 121 -13.40 20.22 2.57
CA GLU A 121 -14.31 20.70 1.51
C GLU A 121 -15.76 20.23 1.76
N PRO A 122 -16.70 21.14 2.07
CA PRO A 122 -18.11 20.81 2.20
C PRO A 122 -18.65 20.16 0.92
N GLY A 123 -19.10 18.90 1.01
CA GLY A 123 -19.64 18.13 -0.12
C GLY A 123 -18.67 17.16 -0.79
N SER A 124 -17.48 16.95 -0.23
CA SER A 124 -16.51 15.92 -0.68
C SER A 124 -16.77 14.51 -0.09
N GLU A 125 -17.53 14.39 0.99
CA GLU A 125 -17.64 13.14 1.77
C GLU A 125 -18.67 12.13 1.26
N ASP A 126 -19.70 12.57 0.54
CA ASP A 126 -20.87 11.72 0.26
C ASP A 126 -20.90 11.09 -1.13
N ARG A 127 -19.85 11.28 -1.94
CA ARG A 127 -19.84 10.73 -3.29
C ARG A 127 -19.18 9.36 -3.25
N GLY A 128 -19.99 8.33 -3.05
CA GLY A 128 -19.57 6.95 -3.24
C GLY A 128 -18.73 6.79 -4.51
N THR A 129 -17.74 5.90 -4.46
CA THR A 129 -16.84 5.66 -5.59
C THR A 129 -17.49 4.68 -6.55
N ARG A 130 -17.56 5.03 -7.85
CA ARG A 130 -18.05 4.11 -8.89
C ARG A 130 -16.92 3.24 -9.41
N LEU A 131 -17.04 1.93 -9.21
CA LEU A 131 -16.06 0.93 -9.61
C LEU A 131 -16.68 -0.02 -10.63
N ARG A 132 -15.87 -0.51 -11.58
CA ARG A 132 -16.24 -1.73 -12.32
C ARG A 132 -16.03 -2.93 -11.39
N GLY A 133 -16.83 -3.98 -11.56
CA GLY A 133 -16.73 -5.20 -10.75
C GLY A 133 -15.29 -5.70 -10.58
N GLY A 134 -14.94 -6.10 -9.35
CA GLY A 134 -13.57 -6.46 -8.95
C GLY A 134 -12.65 -5.27 -8.63
N GLY A 135 -13.18 -4.04 -8.59
CA GLY A 135 -12.41 -2.85 -8.22
C GLY A 135 -12.26 -2.65 -6.71
N ALA A 136 -11.30 -1.80 -6.33
CA ALA A 136 -11.11 -1.33 -4.96
C ALA A 136 -11.27 0.20 -4.85
N ALA A 137 -11.87 0.67 -3.76
CA ALA A 137 -11.95 2.07 -3.38
C ALA A 137 -11.17 2.30 -2.07
N GLY A 138 -10.41 3.39 -2.01
CA GLY A 138 -9.73 3.84 -0.79
C GLY A 138 -10.47 5.02 -0.17
N PHE A 139 -10.72 4.93 1.13
CA PHE A 139 -11.35 5.99 1.92
C PHE A 139 -10.39 6.47 3.01
N THR A 140 -10.58 7.70 3.48
CA THR A 140 -9.67 8.34 4.43
C THR A 140 -10.44 9.28 5.33
N TRP A 141 -10.14 9.20 6.64
CA TRP A 141 -10.68 10.07 7.68
C TRP A 141 -9.53 10.69 8.47
N TYR A 142 -9.75 11.90 8.98
CA TYR A 142 -8.80 12.61 9.83
C TYR A 142 -9.41 12.75 11.22
N PHE A 143 -8.58 12.66 12.25
CA PHE A 143 -8.98 12.79 13.65
C PHE A 143 -8.05 13.78 14.32
N ASP A 144 -8.57 14.54 15.29
CA ASP A 144 -7.72 15.36 16.13
C ASP A 144 -6.78 14.45 16.94
N ALA A 145 -5.50 14.81 16.99
CA ALA A 145 -4.55 14.08 17.81
C ALA A 145 -4.68 14.41 19.31
N ASP A 146 -5.39 15.47 19.67
CA ASP A 146 -5.73 15.84 21.04
C ASP A 146 -7.22 16.15 21.15
N ASP A 147 -8.04 15.09 21.17
CA ASP A 147 -9.50 15.21 21.32
C ASP A 147 -9.90 15.21 22.80
N ASP A 148 -10.27 16.39 23.31
CA ASP A 148 -10.85 16.58 24.65
C ASP A 148 -10.09 15.82 25.76
N GLY A 149 -8.77 16.01 25.78
CA GLY A 149 -7.85 15.43 26.77
C GLY A 149 -7.40 14.00 26.46
N THR A 150 -7.81 13.43 25.32
CA THR A 150 -7.33 12.13 24.83
C THR A 150 -6.28 12.37 23.76
N GLN A 151 -5.02 12.36 24.19
CA GLN A 151 -3.89 12.56 23.29
C GLN A 151 -3.51 11.25 22.60
N ILE A 152 -3.38 11.27 21.27
CA ILE A 152 -2.81 10.21 20.42
C ILE A 152 -1.37 10.56 20.08
N GLU A 153 -0.47 9.58 20.16
CA GLU A 153 0.94 9.72 19.79
C GLU A 153 1.39 8.59 18.83
N PRO A 154 2.48 8.82 18.07
CA PRO A 154 3.06 7.76 17.25
C PRO A 154 3.59 6.58 18.07
N GLY A 155 3.22 5.36 17.66
CA GLY A 155 3.57 4.11 18.35
C GLY A 155 2.48 3.62 19.33
N ASP A 156 1.41 4.40 19.52
CA ASP A 156 0.28 3.93 20.31
C ASP A 156 -0.53 2.89 19.57
N LEU A 157 -1.13 1.96 20.33
CA LEU A 157 -2.12 1.03 19.81
C LEU A 157 -3.51 1.65 19.97
N VAL A 158 -4.27 1.69 18.87
CA VAL A 158 -5.65 2.19 18.83
C VAL A 158 -6.59 1.12 18.31
N THR A 159 -7.87 1.32 18.57
CA THR A 159 -8.95 0.52 17.98
C THR A 159 -9.68 1.38 16.95
N VAL A 160 -9.96 0.84 15.78
CA VAL A 160 -10.76 1.49 14.73
C VAL A 160 -12.12 0.84 14.69
N ARG A 161 -13.16 1.60 15.01
CA ARG A 161 -14.55 1.16 14.87
C ARG A 161 -15.02 1.49 13.47
N VAL A 162 -15.51 0.48 12.75
CA VAL A 162 -16.05 0.61 11.41
C VAL A 162 -17.55 0.31 11.45
N ARG A 163 -18.35 1.20 10.87
CA ARG A 163 -19.77 0.95 10.58
C ARG A 163 -19.98 0.99 9.08
N THR A 164 -20.41 -0.12 8.52
CA THR A 164 -20.66 -0.25 7.09
C THR A 164 -22.01 0.39 6.71
N PRO A 165 -22.23 0.71 5.42
CA PRO A 165 -23.49 1.31 4.94
C PRO A 165 -24.75 0.44 5.16
N ASP A 166 -24.57 -0.87 5.30
CA ASP A 166 -25.61 -1.86 5.60
C ASP A 166 -25.88 -2.04 7.11
N GLY A 167 -25.11 -1.36 7.96
CA GLY A 167 -25.32 -1.30 9.40
C GLY A 167 -24.48 -2.28 10.22
N LEU A 168 -23.63 -3.09 9.60
CA LEU A 168 -22.66 -3.93 10.32
C LEU A 168 -21.65 -3.02 11.04
N VAL A 169 -21.45 -3.29 12.33
CA VAL A 169 -20.46 -2.59 13.16
C VAL A 169 -19.45 -3.60 13.68
N TYR A 170 -18.16 -3.31 13.52
CA TYR A 170 -17.07 -4.12 14.07
C TYR A 170 -15.90 -3.25 14.52
N ASP A 171 -15.10 -3.77 15.43
CA ASP A 171 -13.92 -3.10 15.97
C ASP A 171 -12.65 -3.80 15.48
N VAL A 172 -11.67 -3.03 15.00
CA VAL A 172 -10.34 -3.53 14.65
C VAL A 172 -9.36 -3.04 15.69
N GLU A 173 -8.81 -3.94 16.50
CA GLU A 173 -7.90 -3.59 17.59
C GLU A 173 -6.42 -3.75 17.24
N GLY A 174 -5.55 -3.19 18.09
CA GLY A 174 -4.10 -3.42 17.98
C GLY A 174 -3.40 -2.62 16.88
N ILE A 175 -4.06 -1.64 16.26
CA ILE A 175 -3.46 -0.89 15.16
C ILE A 175 -2.45 0.12 15.71
N GLU A 176 -1.18 -0.04 15.34
CA GLU A 176 -0.13 0.91 15.71
C GLU A 176 -0.24 2.21 14.91
N VAL A 177 -0.22 3.35 15.60
CA VAL A 177 -0.17 4.67 14.96
C VAL A 177 1.21 4.88 14.34
N GLY A 178 1.30 4.71 13.02
CA GLY A 178 2.55 4.83 12.28
C GLY A 178 3.14 6.24 12.37
N ARG A 179 4.46 6.33 12.57
CA ARG A 179 5.21 7.60 12.52
C ARG A 179 5.09 8.23 11.13
N PRO A 180 5.15 9.58 11.04
CA PRO A 180 5.27 10.22 9.74
C PRO A 180 6.53 9.67 9.09
N SER A 181 6.42 9.14 7.87
CA SER A 181 7.56 8.59 7.15
C SER A 181 8.54 9.71 6.86
N GLY A 182 9.44 9.96 7.80
CA GLY A 182 10.57 10.84 7.63
C GLY A 182 11.49 10.21 6.62
N ARG A 183 11.27 10.49 5.32
CA ARG A 183 12.41 10.61 4.40
C ARG A 183 13.20 11.82 4.88
N GLY A 184 14.01 11.60 5.91
CA GLY A 184 15.17 12.42 6.16
C GLY A 184 15.96 12.45 4.85
N LEU A 185 16.13 13.65 4.32
CA LEU A 185 17.18 13.95 3.37
C LEU A 185 18.48 13.43 3.99
N SER A 186 18.95 12.27 3.56
CA SER A 186 20.30 11.81 3.86
C SER A 186 21.26 12.87 3.31
N ARG A 187 22.06 13.41 4.22
CA ARG A 187 23.12 14.40 3.98
C ARG A 187 24.16 13.91 2.98
#